data_AF-A0A663DZ35-F1
#
_entry.id   AF-A0A663DZ35-F1
#
_cell.length_a   1.000
_cell.length_b   1.000
_cell.length_c   1.000
_cell.angle_alpha   90.00
_cell.angle_beta   90.00
_cell.angle_gamma   90.00
#
_symmetry.space_group_name_H-M   'P 1'
#
loop_
_entity.id
_entity.type
_entity.pdbx_description
1 polymer ?
#
loop_
_entity_poly.entity_id
_entity_poly.type
_entity_poly.pdbx_seq_one_letter_code
_entity_poly.pdbx_strand_id
1 'polypeptide(L)'
;MATGKLTELETAIEKIVTVFFTYAAKEGKKGTLTAGEFKELVQLQLPNLMKDVPSLEEKMSELDVNNDEELKFATQDPVGEDSPTTAATKDLQTP
;
A
#
# COMPACT_ATOMS: atom_id res chain seq x y z
N MET A 1 7.20 26.91 -11.98
CA MET A 1 7.62 25.54 -11.60
C MET A 1 8.58 25.69 -10.43
N ALA A 2 8.14 25.45 -9.20
CA ALA A 2 9.03 25.55 -8.04
C ALA A 2 9.91 24.30 -7.98
N THR A 3 11.10 24.35 -8.57
CA THR A 3 12.16 23.38 -8.30
C THR A 3 13.04 23.96 -7.19
N GLY A 4 12.48 24.06 -5.99
CA GLY A 4 13.24 24.33 -4.77
C GLY A 4 13.80 23.03 -4.22
N LYS A 5 15.01 23.05 -3.66
CA LYS A 5 15.55 21.91 -2.90
C LYS A 5 14.51 21.49 -1.85
N LEU A 6 14.20 20.19 -1.78
CA LEU A 6 13.29 19.64 -0.78
C LEU A 6 13.77 20.01 0.63
N THR A 7 12.82 20.36 1.49
CA THR A 7 13.06 20.45 2.93
C THR A 7 13.42 19.06 3.48
N GLU A 8 13.94 19.04 4.71
CA GLU A 8 14.32 17.79 5.36
C GLU A 8 13.12 16.82 5.48
N LEU A 9 11.95 17.35 5.83
CA LEU A 9 10.72 16.56 5.94
C LEU A 9 10.25 16.04 4.59
N GLU A 10 10.24 16.88 3.55
CA GLU A 10 9.87 16.44 2.20
C GLU A 10 10.80 15.34 1.69
N THR A 11 12.11 15.46 1.96
CA THR A 11 13.11 14.44 1.61
C THR A 11 12.88 13.14 2.37
N ALA A 12 12.56 13.22 3.66
CA ALA A 12 12.27 12.03 4.47
C ALA A 12 11.01 11.31 3.97
N ILE A 13 9.94 12.04 3.66
CA ILE A 13 8.70 11.49 3.09
C ILE A 13 8.98 10.86 1.72
N GLU A 14 9.66 11.56 0.82
CA GLU A 14 10.06 11.03 -0.50
C GLU A 14 10.83 9.71 -0.34
N LYS A 15 11.75 9.65 0.62
CA LYS A 15 12.54 8.44 0.88
C LYS A 15 11.69 7.27 1.38
N ILE A 16 10.75 7.52 2.29
CA ILE A 16 9.82 6.49 2.79
C ILE A 16 8.97 5.95 1.64
N VAL A 17 8.39 6.85 0.84
CA VAL A 17 7.56 6.51 -0.33
C VAL A 17 8.36 5.70 -1.35
N THR A 18 9.56 6.17 -1.69
CA THR A 18 10.44 5.51 -2.67
C THR A 18 10.84 4.11 -2.22
N VAL A 19 11.23 3.96 -0.94
CA VAL A 19 11.55 2.64 -0.39
C VAL A 19 10.33 1.73 -0.48
N PHE A 20 9.16 2.17 -0.04
CA PHE A 20 7.94 1.36 -0.14
C PHE A 20 7.69 0.87 -1.58
N PHE A 21 7.64 1.78 -2.55
CA PHE A 21 7.37 1.43 -3.95
C PHE A 21 8.49 0.61 -4.62
N THR A 22 9.72 0.64 -4.09
CA THR A 22 10.81 -0.23 -4.56
C THR A 22 10.55 -1.69 -4.19
N TYR A 23 9.98 -1.95 -3.00
CA TYR A 23 9.62 -3.31 -2.60
C TYR A 23 8.29 -3.73 -3.22
N ALA A 24 7.29 -2.85 -3.27
CA ALA A 24 5.93 -3.07 -3.82
C ALA A 24 5.84 -3.20 -5.36
N ALA A 25 6.96 -3.48 -6.02
CA ALA A 25 7.06 -3.60 -7.47
C ALA A 25 7.74 -4.90 -7.89
N LYS A 26 8.10 -5.77 -6.94
CA LYS A 26 8.83 -7.01 -7.21
C LYS A 26 7.87 -8.13 -7.62
N GLU A 27 6.72 -8.20 -6.98
CA GLU A 27 5.74 -9.28 -7.07
C GLU A 27 4.31 -8.71 -7.05
N GLY A 28 3.33 -9.52 -7.46
CA GLY A 28 1.91 -9.15 -7.36
C GLY A 28 1.53 -7.86 -8.11
N LYS A 29 0.61 -7.09 -7.52
CA LYS A 29 0.13 -5.82 -8.06
C LYS A 29 1.11 -4.70 -7.74
N LYS A 30 1.50 -3.96 -8.78
CA LYS A 30 2.37 -2.79 -8.62
C LYS A 30 1.71 -1.75 -7.73
N GLY A 31 2.44 -1.30 -6.72
CA GLY A 31 2.02 -0.25 -5.80
C GLY A 31 1.38 -0.76 -4.51
N THR A 32 1.35 -2.07 -4.31
CA THR A 32 1.01 -2.72 -3.04
C THR A 32 2.10 -3.72 -2.65
N LEU A 33 2.21 -4.02 -1.36
CA LEU A 33 3.13 -5.06 -0.87
C LEU A 33 2.35 -6.35 -0.68
N THR A 34 2.78 -7.40 -1.38
CA THR A 34 2.47 -8.78 -0.98
C THR A 34 3.07 -9.09 0.39
N ALA A 35 2.63 -10.19 1.02
CA ALA A 35 3.20 -10.65 2.29
C ALA A 35 4.73 -10.90 2.22
N GLY A 36 5.22 -11.39 1.07
CA GLY A 36 6.65 -11.60 0.83
C GLY A 36 7.43 -10.29 0.79
N GLU A 37 6.95 -9.31 0.02
CA GLU A 37 7.59 -8.00 -0.11
C GLU A 37 7.56 -7.21 1.21
N PHE A 38 6.45 -7.29 1.98
CA PHE A 38 6.36 -6.69 3.30
C PHE A 38 7.42 -7.27 4.25
N LYS A 39 7.56 -8.60 4.28
CA LYS A 39 8.57 -9.28 5.10
C LYS A 39 9.99 -8.86 4.74
N GLU A 40 10.29 -8.78 3.45
CA GLU A 40 11.60 -8.34 2.97
C GLU A 40 11.89 -6.87 3.33
N LEU A 41 10.91 -5.97 3.15
CA LEU A 41 11.03 -4.56 3.53
C LEU A 41 11.32 -4.43 5.03
N VAL A 42 10.56 -5.14 5.87
CA VAL A 42 10.72 -5.08 7.32
C VAL A 42 12.11 -5.57 7.74
N GLN A 43 12.54 -6.70 7.22
CA GLN A 43 13.83 -7.29 7.57
C GLN A 43 15.01 -6.42 7.15
N LEU A 44 14.95 -5.79 5.97
CA LEU A 44 16.06 -5.02 5.42
C LEU A 44 16.06 -3.56 5.83
N GLN A 45 14.89 -2.92 5.95
CA GLN A 45 14.78 -1.48 6.18
C GLN A 45 14.37 -1.12 7.61
N LEU A 46 13.67 -2.01 8.31
CA LEU A 46 13.11 -1.75 9.65
C LEU A 46 13.58 -2.75 10.74
N PRO A 47 14.83 -3.26 10.72
CA PRO A 47 15.26 -4.33 11.62
C PRO A 47 15.18 -3.93 13.10
N ASN A 48 15.37 -2.65 13.43
CA ASN A 48 15.31 -2.16 14.80
C ASN A 48 13.88 -1.85 15.27
N LEU A 49 12.99 -1.49 14.33
CA LEU A 49 11.61 -1.11 14.65
C LEU A 49 10.73 -2.35 14.86
N MET A 50 11.00 -3.42 14.12
CA MET A 50 10.19 -4.64 14.14
C MET A 50 10.86 -5.82 14.87
N LYS A 51 11.96 -5.56 15.61
CA LYS A 51 12.73 -6.61 16.31
C LYS A 51 11.93 -7.40 17.34
N ASP A 52 10.89 -6.79 17.92
CA ASP A 52 10.05 -7.37 18.98
C ASP A 52 8.69 -7.83 18.45
N VAL A 53 8.47 -7.80 17.12
CA VAL A 53 7.24 -8.30 16.52
C VAL A 53 7.30 -9.83 16.48
N PRO A 54 6.37 -10.54 17.18
CA PRO A 54 6.44 -11.98 17.34
C PRO A 54 6.15 -12.74 16.03
N SER A 55 5.26 -12.22 15.19
CA SER A 55 4.97 -12.74 13.86
C SER A 55 4.69 -11.60 12.88
N LEU A 56 5.43 -11.58 11.78
CA LEU A 56 5.18 -10.64 10.68
C LEU A 56 3.93 -11.04 9.90
N GLU A 57 3.58 -12.32 9.92
CA GLU A 57 2.38 -12.87 9.29
C GLU A 57 1.12 -12.39 10.02
N GLU A 58 1.09 -12.43 11.37
CA GLU A 58 0.01 -11.81 12.16
C GLU A 58 -0.06 -10.31 11.89
N LYS A 59 1.09 -9.63 11.85
CA LYS A 59 1.12 -8.19 11.58
C LYS A 59 0.59 -7.82 10.20
N MET A 60 0.90 -8.63 9.19
CA MET A 60 0.35 -8.48 7.84
C MET A 60 -1.17 -8.60 7.88
N SER A 61 -1.70 -9.63 8.56
CA SER A 61 -3.15 -9.83 8.69
C SER A 61 -3.86 -8.69 9.42
N GLU A 62 -3.22 -8.05 10.40
CA GLU A 62 -3.77 -6.85 11.07
C GLU A 62 -3.85 -5.64 10.13
N LEU A 63 -2.91 -5.51 9.20
CA LEU A 63 -2.80 -4.38 8.28
C LEU A 63 -3.63 -4.55 7.01
N ASP A 64 -3.85 -5.80 6.57
CA ASP A 64 -4.68 -6.16 5.43
C ASP A 64 -6.17 -6.20 5.82
N VAL A 65 -6.75 -5.02 6.04
CA VAL A 65 -8.13 -4.87 6.52
C VAL A 65 -9.17 -5.39 5.51
N ASN A 66 -8.87 -5.30 4.21
CA ASN A 66 -9.75 -5.75 3.13
C ASN A 66 -9.53 -7.21 2.72
N ASN A 67 -8.57 -7.91 3.34
CA ASN A 67 -8.23 -9.31 3.08
C ASN A 67 -7.97 -9.57 1.59
N ASP A 68 -7.27 -8.67 0.89
CA ASP A 68 -6.84 -8.88 -0.50
C ASP A 68 -5.39 -9.37 -0.62
N GLU A 69 -4.78 -9.74 0.51
CA GLU A 69 -3.42 -10.24 0.66
C GLU A 69 -2.34 -9.21 0.24
N GLU A 70 -2.71 -7.93 0.16
CA GLU A 70 -1.87 -6.84 -0.33
C GLU A 70 -1.98 -5.55 0.51
N LEU A 71 -0.84 -4.99 0.95
CA LEU A 71 -0.81 -3.73 1.70
C LEU A 71 -0.62 -2.52 0.79
N LYS A 72 -1.49 -1.51 0.95
CA LYS A 72 -1.40 -0.23 0.24
C LYS A 72 -0.59 0.79 1.04
N PHE A 73 0.08 1.72 0.35
CA PHE A 73 0.66 2.90 0.99
C PHE A 73 -0.48 3.86 1.36
N ALA A 74 -1.07 3.67 2.53
CA ALA A 74 -2.23 4.44 2.94
C ALA A 74 -1.84 5.91 3.19
N THR A 75 -2.35 6.82 2.35
CA THR A 75 -2.33 8.27 2.60
C THR A 75 -3.57 8.75 3.37
N GLN A 76 -4.28 7.83 4.04
CA GLN A 76 -5.69 7.91 4.45
C GLN A 76 -6.65 7.73 3.27
N ASP A 77 -7.01 6.49 2.98
CA ASP A 77 -8.28 6.21 2.31
C ASP A 77 -9.37 6.24 3.41
N PRO A 78 -10.37 7.13 3.32
CA PRO A 78 -11.47 7.13 4.26
C PRO A 78 -12.17 5.77 4.21
N VAL A 79 -12.37 5.21 5.39
CA VAL A 79 -13.23 4.05 5.66
C VAL A 79 -14.49 4.10 4.80
N GLY A 80 -14.64 3.12 3.90
CA GLY A 80 -15.95 2.58 3.50
C GLY A 80 -16.81 3.40 2.55
N GLU A 81 -16.34 3.72 1.34
CA GLU A 81 -17.28 3.80 0.20
C GLU A 81 -17.38 2.42 -0.46
N ASP A 82 -18.41 1.68 -0.07
CA ASP A 82 -19.17 0.86 -1.00
C ASP A 82 -19.60 1.78 -2.15
N SER A 83 -18.75 1.88 -3.17
CA SER A 83 -19.13 2.41 -4.47
C SER A 83 -19.76 1.26 -5.25
N PRO A 84 -21.09 1.19 -5.41
CA PRO A 84 -21.68 0.30 -6.38
C PRO A 84 -21.26 0.84 -7.75
N THR A 85 -20.26 0.20 -8.37
CA THR A 85 -19.95 0.45 -9.78
C THR A 85 -21.12 -0.06 -10.60
N THR A 86 -21.96 0.88 -11.01
CA THR A 86 -22.88 0.90 -12.15
C THR A 86 -23.00 -0.42 -12.92
N ALA A 87 -23.98 -1.24 -12.54
CA ALA A 87 -24.51 -2.30 -13.36
C ALA A 87 -26.01 -2.06 -13.60
N ALA A 88 -26.34 -1.32 -14.66
CA ALA A 88 -27.56 -1.49 -15.48
C ALA A 88 -27.80 -0.27 -16.39
N THR A 89 -27.09 -0.22 -17.53
CA THR A 89 -27.68 0.33 -18.76
C THR A 89 -27.51 -0.71 -19.85
N LYS A 90 -28.28 -1.80 -19.77
CA LYS A 90 -28.39 -2.74 -20.88
C LYS A 90 -29.74 -3.46 -20.92
N ASP A 91 -30.80 -2.68 -20.97
CA ASP A 91 -32.12 -3.08 -21.45
C ASP A 91 -32.74 -1.78 -22.00
N LEU A 92 -33.29 -1.63 -23.21
CA LEU A 92 -33.55 -2.52 -24.32
C LEU A 92 -33.87 -1.56 -25.48
N GLN A 93 -33.16 -1.70 -26.60
CA GLN A 93 -33.57 -1.12 -27.87
C GLN A 93 -34.91 -1.76 -28.26
N THR A 94 -35.97 -0.94 -28.26
CA THR A 94 -37.18 -0.92 -29.10
C THR A 94 -37.94 -2.23 -29.41
N PRO A 95 -39.23 -2.08 -29.73
CA PRO A 95 -39.59 -2.25 -31.14
C PRO A 95 -39.92 -0.93 -31.84
#